data_AF-A0A2D9CH59-F1
#
_entry.id   AF-A0A2D9CH59-F1
#
_cell.length_a   1.000
_cell.length_b   1.000
_cell.length_c   1.000
_cell.angle_alpha   90.00
_cell.angle_beta   90.00
_cell.angle_gamma   90.00
#
_symmetry.space_group_name_H-M   'P 1'
#
loop_
_entity.id
_entity.type
_entity.pdbx_description
1 polymer ?
#
loop_
_entity_poly.entity_id
_entity_poly.type
_entity_poly.pdbx_seq_one_letter_code
_entity_poly.pdbx_strand_id
1 'polypeptide(L)'
;MREQSDPNGWTPIEDAQKAASILVLAAQVMAAPVEVFLRTRFGRRYFGVPAFLGFLSVPMWMLFWPEEDFTPIFIFWVLLIVMQLRARIESIAMVARGDLVHTRYNGWPRLARILKNTHEHKLKANTEPALVMLIGLCLLPLSAPLGSYLIVSGISLGVVAGVIESVQRNRTLSMHDAWLEQQDQAARFRDLQDR
;
A
#
# COMPACT_ATOMS: atom_id res chain seq x y z
N MET A 1 -43.05 22.30 -19.66
CA MET A 1 -42.44 20.97 -19.47
C MET A 1 -41.23 21.17 -18.58
N ARG A 2 -41.22 20.59 -17.38
CA ARG A 2 -40.07 20.68 -16.46
C ARG A 2 -39.00 19.74 -17.01
N GLU A 3 -37.84 20.31 -17.35
CA GLU A 3 -36.64 19.57 -17.69
C GLU A 3 -36.29 18.70 -16.47
N GLN A 4 -36.51 17.41 -16.60
CA GLN A 4 -36.21 16.44 -15.56
C GLN A 4 -34.70 16.26 -15.63
N SER A 5 -33.96 17.02 -14.82
CA SER A 5 -32.51 16.85 -14.67
C SER A 5 -32.28 15.42 -14.18
N ASP A 6 -31.75 14.58 -15.04
CA ASP A 6 -31.41 13.20 -14.70
C ASP A 6 -30.52 13.22 -13.45
N PRO A 7 -30.94 12.61 -12.32
CA PRO A 7 -30.20 12.68 -11.07
C PRO A 7 -28.86 11.91 -11.10
N ASN A 8 -28.57 11.24 -12.23
CA ASN A 8 -27.33 10.54 -12.53
C ASN A 8 -26.59 11.21 -13.70
N GLY A 9 -26.36 12.52 -13.62
CA GLY A 9 -25.50 13.20 -14.57
C GLY A 9 -24.10 12.58 -14.56
N TRP A 10 -23.80 11.76 -15.56
CA TRP A 10 -22.48 11.15 -15.75
C TRP A 10 -21.42 12.26 -15.80
N THR A 11 -20.59 12.36 -14.76
CA THR A 11 -19.37 13.18 -14.81
C THR A 11 -18.17 12.26 -15.03
N PRO A 12 -17.45 12.37 -16.17
CA PRO A 12 -16.30 11.51 -16.47
C PRO A 12 -15.22 11.50 -15.37
N ILE A 13 -15.18 12.56 -14.55
CA ILE A 13 -14.25 12.72 -13.43
C ILE A 13 -14.59 11.77 -12.28
N GLU A 14 -15.87 11.65 -11.90
CA GLU A 14 -16.29 10.77 -10.80
C GLU A 14 -16.06 9.30 -11.15
N ASP A 15 -16.37 8.90 -12.38
CA ASP A 15 -16.13 7.54 -12.86
C ASP A 15 -14.64 7.20 -12.90
N ALA A 16 -13.79 8.13 -13.34
CA ALA A 16 -12.35 7.95 -13.32
C ALA A 16 -11.81 7.79 -11.89
N GLN A 17 -12.31 8.57 -10.93
CA GLN A 17 -11.94 8.46 -9.52
C GLN A 17 -12.38 7.12 -8.92
N LYS A 18 -13.59 6.65 -9.27
CA LYS A 18 -14.12 5.37 -8.82
C LYS A 18 -13.30 4.21 -9.38
N ALA A 19 -12.98 4.23 -10.69
CA ALA A 19 -12.13 3.24 -11.33
C ALA A 19 -10.72 3.22 -10.72
N ALA A 20 -10.10 4.39 -10.51
CA ALA A 20 -8.81 4.49 -9.85
C ALA A 20 -8.84 3.93 -8.42
N SER A 21 -9.90 4.22 -7.66
CA SER A 21 -10.07 3.70 -6.29
C SER A 21 -10.18 2.18 -6.27
N ILE A 22 -10.91 1.59 -7.23
CA ILE A 22 -11.03 0.12 -7.37
C ILE A 22 -9.68 -0.49 -7.76
N LEU A 23 -8.95 0.10 -8.70
CA LEU A 23 -7.63 -0.37 -9.11
C LEU A 23 -6.62 -0.33 -7.95
N VAL A 24 -6.61 0.75 -7.18
CA VAL A 24 -5.75 0.87 -5.99
C VAL A 24 -6.12 -0.16 -4.94
N LEU A 25 -7.42 -0.39 -4.72
CA LEU A 25 -7.88 -1.43 -3.81
C LEU A 25 -7.41 -2.83 -4.27
N ALA A 26 -7.59 -3.16 -5.56
CA ALA A 26 -7.16 -4.43 -6.12
C ALA A 26 -5.63 -4.60 -6.01
N ALA A 27 -4.87 -3.56 -6.34
CA ALA A 27 -3.42 -3.56 -6.17
C ALA A 27 -3.02 -3.75 -4.69
N GLN A 28 -3.73 -3.10 -3.76
CA GLN A 28 -3.47 -3.26 -2.33
C GLN A 28 -3.76 -4.68 -1.84
N VAL A 29 -4.83 -5.31 -2.34
CA VAL A 29 -5.17 -6.71 -2.06
C VAL A 29 -4.04 -7.64 -2.52
N MET A 30 -3.52 -7.45 -3.73
CA MET A 30 -2.44 -8.27 -4.26
C MET A 30 -1.08 -8.00 -3.59
N ALA A 31 -0.82 -6.77 -3.17
CA ALA A 31 0.43 -6.38 -2.53
C ALA A 31 0.51 -6.83 -1.06
N ALA A 32 -0.61 -6.79 -0.32
CA ALA A 32 -0.63 -6.98 1.12
C ALA A 32 0.05 -8.27 1.61
N PRO A 33 -0.13 -9.45 0.96
CA PRO A 33 0.55 -10.67 1.38
C PRO A 33 2.07 -10.56 1.37
N VAL A 34 2.63 -9.91 0.35
CA VAL A 34 4.08 -9.78 0.18
C VAL A 34 4.66 -8.72 1.11
N GLU A 35 3.91 -7.65 1.41
CA GLU A 35 4.34 -6.61 2.34
C GLU A 35 4.72 -7.15 3.71
N VAL A 36 3.98 -8.16 4.21
CA VAL A 36 4.23 -8.78 5.53
C VAL A 36 5.61 -9.47 5.58
N PHE A 37 6.10 -9.98 4.45
CA PHE A 37 7.43 -10.57 4.33
C PHE A 37 8.53 -9.50 4.26
N LEU A 38 8.27 -8.42 3.52
CA LEU A 38 9.25 -7.37 3.25
C LEU A 38 9.41 -6.37 4.40
N ARG A 39 8.35 -6.12 5.17
CA ARG A 39 8.29 -5.04 6.16
C ARG A 39 8.08 -5.57 7.58
N THR A 40 8.25 -4.67 8.55
CA THR A 40 8.09 -4.91 10.01
C THR A 40 7.46 -3.68 10.66
N ARG A 41 7.11 -3.73 11.94
CA ARG A 41 6.63 -2.55 12.68
C ARG A 41 5.42 -1.84 12.05
N PHE A 42 4.41 -2.62 11.70
CA PHE A 42 3.19 -2.09 11.09
C PHE A 42 2.34 -1.29 12.09
N GLY A 43 1.69 -0.24 11.58
CA GLY A 43 0.71 0.52 12.34
C GLY A 43 -0.51 -0.33 12.72
N ARG A 44 -1.10 -0.06 13.90
CA ARG A 44 -2.21 -0.84 14.46
C ARG A 44 -3.41 -0.99 13.52
N ARG A 45 -3.68 0.02 12.69
CA ARG A 45 -4.83 0.08 11.77
C ARG A 45 -4.43 -0.20 10.31
N TYR A 46 -3.21 -0.66 10.05
CA TYR A 46 -2.75 -0.93 8.69
C TYR A 46 -3.47 -2.12 8.06
N PHE A 47 -3.51 -3.24 8.77
CA PHE A 47 -4.20 -4.46 8.34
C PHE A 47 -5.71 -4.33 8.52
N GLY A 48 -6.37 -3.76 7.51
CA GLY A 48 -7.82 -3.70 7.37
C GLY A 48 -8.37 -4.73 6.37
N VAL A 49 -9.47 -4.38 5.73
CA VAL A 49 -10.14 -5.21 4.70
C VAL A 49 -9.19 -5.64 3.56
N PRO A 50 -8.31 -4.78 3.02
CA PRO A 50 -7.41 -5.20 1.92
C PRO A 50 -6.46 -6.34 2.31
N ALA A 51 -5.98 -6.37 3.56
CA ALA A 51 -5.10 -7.44 4.03
C ALA A 51 -5.82 -8.78 4.17
N PHE A 52 -7.08 -8.75 4.63
CA PHE A 52 -7.93 -9.94 4.69
C PHE A 52 -8.26 -10.47 3.29
N LEU A 53 -8.65 -9.59 2.37
CA LEU A 53 -8.86 -9.95 0.98
C LEU A 53 -7.57 -10.47 0.33
N GLY A 54 -6.42 -9.87 0.64
CA GLY A 54 -5.11 -10.32 0.16
C GLY A 54 -4.79 -11.74 0.65
N PHE A 55 -5.10 -12.05 1.91
CA PHE A 55 -4.98 -13.40 2.44
C PHE A 55 -5.84 -14.43 1.68
N LEU A 56 -7.06 -14.07 1.29
CA LEU A 56 -7.95 -14.92 0.49
C LEU A 56 -7.55 -14.98 -0.99
N SER A 57 -6.85 -13.95 -1.50
CA SER A 57 -6.41 -13.91 -2.89
C SER A 57 -5.43 -15.04 -3.24
N VAL A 58 -4.62 -15.49 -2.27
CA VAL A 58 -3.61 -16.55 -2.48
C VAL A 58 -4.25 -17.89 -2.86
N PRO A 59 -5.17 -18.49 -2.07
CA PRO A 59 -5.84 -19.72 -2.46
C PRO A 59 -6.75 -19.53 -3.69
N MET A 60 -7.36 -18.35 -3.87
CA MET A 60 -8.11 -18.06 -5.09
C MET A 60 -7.22 -18.10 -6.34
N TRP A 61 -5.95 -17.68 -6.23
CA TRP A 61 -5.02 -17.71 -7.36
C TRP A 61 -4.74 -19.12 -7.87
N MET A 62 -4.84 -20.13 -7.00
CA MET A 62 -4.67 -21.55 -7.37
C MET A 62 -5.70 -22.00 -8.41
N LEU A 63 -6.90 -21.40 -8.42
CA LEU A 63 -7.97 -21.74 -9.36
C LEU A 63 -7.62 -21.42 -10.82
N PHE A 64 -6.67 -20.50 -11.06
CA PHE A 64 -6.22 -20.16 -12.42
C PHE A 64 -5.23 -21.17 -13.00
N TRP A 65 -4.78 -22.16 -12.22
CA TRP A 65 -3.73 -23.11 -12.60
C TRP A 65 -4.10 -24.56 -12.23
N PRO A 66 -5.16 -25.13 -12.81
CA PRO A 66 -5.70 -26.44 -12.39
C PRO A 66 -4.75 -27.63 -12.57
N GLU A 67 -3.76 -27.52 -13.46
CA GLU A 67 -2.86 -28.62 -13.85
C GLU A 67 -1.49 -28.59 -13.13
N GLU A 68 -1.23 -27.57 -12.32
CA GLU A 68 0.07 -27.33 -11.68
C GLU A 68 0.15 -27.85 -10.24
N ASP A 69 1.36 -28.06 -9.72
CA ASP A 69 1.56 -28.41 -8.32
C ASP A 69 1.29 -27.19 -7.41
N PHE A 70 0.30 -27.33 -6.52
CA PHE A 70 -0.10 -26.31 -5.56
C PHE A 70 0.77 -26.28 -4.29
N THR A 71 1.65 -27.27 -4.10
CA THR A 71 2.48 -27.39 -2.90
C THR A 71 3.27 -26.11 -2.58
N PRO A 72 3.98 -25.48 -3.53
CA PRO A 72 4.77 -24.27 -3.25
C PRO A 72 3.92 -23.06 -2.84
N ILE A 73 2.78 -22.83 -3.52
CA ILE A 73 1.88 -21.71 -3.20
C ILE A 73 1.12 -21.95 -1.88
N PHE A 74 0.82 -23.21 -1.55
CA PHE A 74 0.26 -23.57 -0.26
C PHE A 74 1.26 -23.33 0.89
N ILE A 75 2.53 -23.72 0.71
CA ILE A 75 3.61 -23.41 1.69
C ILE A 75 3.73 -21.90 1.87
N PHE A 76 3.72 -21.12 0.78
CA PHE A 76 3.72 -19.66 0.84
C PHE A 76 2.53 -19.13 1.66
N TRP A 77 1.33 -19.68 1.46
CA TRP A 77 0.13 -19.29 2.21
C TRP A 77 0.22 -19.61 3.71
N VAL A 78 0.77 -20.78 4.09
CA VAL A 78 1.01 -21.12 5.50
C VAL A 78 2.04 -20.16 6.12
N LEU A 79 3.14 -19.87 5.40
CA LEU A 79 4.12 -18.88 5.85
C LEU A 79 3.49 -17.49 6.01
N LEU A 80 2.58 -17.10 5.13
CA LEU A 80 1.85 -15.85 5.23
C LEU A 80 1.05 -15.77 6.54
N ILE A 81 0.40 -16.85 6.98
CA ILE A 81 -0.33 -16.90 8.26
C ILE A 81 0.62 -16.61 9.42
N VAL A 82 1.76 -17.33 9.47
CA VAL A 82 2.77 -17.15 10.53
C VAL A 82 3.29 -15.72 10.55
N MET A 83 3.55 -15.17 9.37
CA MET A 83 4.09 -13.82 9.23
C MET A 83 3.08 -12.74 9.60
N GLN A 84 1.79 -12.93 9.28
CA GLN A 84 0.72 -12.03 9.71
C GLN A 84 0.53 -12.05 11.22
N LEU A 85 0.56 -13.24 11.84
CA LEU A 85 0.48 -13.37 13.29
C LEU A 85 1.64 -12.64 13.97
N ARG A 86 2.87 -12.85 13.47
CA ARG A 86 4.05 -12.12 13.94
C ARG A 86 3.86 -10.59 13.82
N ALA A 87 3.39 -10.11 12.67
CA ALA A 87 3.17 -8.68 12.44
C ALA A 87 2.10 -8.10 13.40
N ARG A 88 1.06 -8.87 13.72
CA ARG A 88 0.05 -8.49 14.72
C ARG A 88 0.63 -8.40 16.12
N ILE A 89 1.41 -9.39 16.54
CA ILE A 89 2.07 -9.40 17.86
C ILE A 89 3.04 -8.21 17.98
N GLU A 90 3.84 -7.94 16.95
CA GLU A 90 4.77 -6.80 16.92
C GLU A 90 4.01 -5.47 17.06
N SER A 91 2.89 -5.30 16.34
CA SER A 91 2.07 -4.10 16.41
C SER A 91 1.46 -3.87 17.80
N ILE A 92 0.97 -4.94 18.45
CA ILE A 92 0.45 -4.87 19.83
C ILE A 92 1.57 -4.53 20.81
N ALA A 93 2.73 -5.17 20.69
CA ALA A 93 3.88 -4.94 21.55
C ALA A 93 4.40 -3.50 21.44
N MET A 94 4.43 -2.91 20.24
CA MET A 94 4.80 -1.50 20.04
C MET A 94 3.83 -0.54 20.73
N VAL A 95 2.52 -0.79 20.61
CA VAL A 95 1.49 0.02 21.28
C VAL A 95 1.64 -0.09 22.79
N ALA A 96 1.91 -1.28 23.33
CA ALA A 96 2.13 -1.49 24.75
C ALA A 96 3.39 -0.76 25.27
N ARG A 97 4.40 -0.54 24.42
CA ARG A 97 5.62 0.22 24.75
C ARG A 97 5.44 1.74 24.63
N GLY A 98 4.30 2.22 24.12
CA GLY A 98 4.06 3.65 23.90
C GLY A 98 4.73 4.22 22.64
N ASP A 99 5.15 3.37 21.69
CA ASP A 99 5.73 3.85 20.43
C ASP A 99 4.66 4.59 19.61
N LEU A 100 4.83 5.91 19.46
CA LEU A 100 3.94 6.77 18.67
C LEU A 100 4.24 6.63 17.17
N VAL A 101 3.83 5.51 16.59
CA VAL A 101 3.85 5.31 15.13
C VAL A 101 2.48 5.65 14.55
N HIS A 102 2.47 6.30 13.38
CA HIS A 102 1.24 6.63 12.68
C HIS A 102 0.35 5.40 12.51
N THR A 103 -0.94 5.50 12.86
CA THR A 103 -1.84 4.32 12.95
C THR A 103 -1.95 3.53 11.64
N ARG A 104 -1.77 4.20 10.49
CA ARG A 104 -1.77 3.62 9.13
C ARG A 104 -0.37 3.45 8.53
N TYR A 105 0.68 3.46 9.36
CA TYR A 105 2.04 3.24 8.85
C TYR A 105 2.18 1.85 8.24
N ASN A 106 2.72 1.79 7.01
CA ASN A 106 2.85 0.59 6.19
C ASN A 106 4.08 -0.27 6.50
N GLY A 107 4.71 -0.03 7.65
CA GLY A 107 5.83 -0.80 8.16
C GLY A 107 7.19 -0.33 7.65
N TRP A 108 8.24 -0.66 8.40
CA TRP A 108 9.64 -0.38 8.09
C TRP A 108 10.22 -1.48 7.19
N PRO A 109 10.90 -1.14 6.07
CA PRO A 109 11.45 -2.11 5.13
C PRO A 109 12.59 -2.90 5.79
N ARG A 110 12.53 -4.22 5.76
CA ARG A 110 13.59 -5.08 6.33
C ARG A 110 14.91 -4.89 5.59
N LEU A 111 14.84 -4.63 4.29
CA LEU A 111 15.98 -4.37 3.42
C LEU A 111 16.78 -3.13 3.88
N ALA A 112 16.18 -2.17 4.58
CA ALA A 112 16.92 -1.02 5.11
C ALA A 112 17.99 -1.41 6.15
N ARG A 113 17.89 -2.60 6.76
CA ARG A 113 18.97 -3.11 7.64
C ARG A 113 20.24 -3.47 6.86
N ILE A 114 20.07 -3.91 5.61
CA ILE A 114 21.16 -4.33 4.72
C ILE A 114 21.64 -3.12 3.92
N LEU A 115 20.72 -2.33 3.35
CA LEU A 115 20.99 -1.17 2.50
C LEU A 115 20.90 0.14 3.29
N LYS A 116 21.82 0.33 4.26
CA LYS A 116 21.77 1.46 5.22
C LYS A 116 21.82 2.86 4.59
N ASN A 117 22.40 3.01 3.40
CA ASN A 117 22.56 4.30 2.73
C ASN A 117 21.40 4.66 1.79
N THR A 118 20.36 3.82 1.69
CA THR A 118 19.24 4.09 0.78
C THR A 118 18.06 4.67 1.55
N HIS A 119 17.48 5.76 1.03
CA HIS A 119 16.26 6.34 1.58
C HIS A 119 15.11 5.30 1.59
N GLU A 120 14.40 5.22 2.72
CA GLU A 120 13.25 4.32 2.93
C GLU A 120 12.25 4.36 1.77
N HIS A 121 11.98 5.57 1.28
CA HIS A 121 11.09 5.82 0.16
C HIS A 121 11.50 5.05 -1.10
N LYS A 122 12.78 5.15 -1.51
CA LYS A 122 13.30 4.48 -2.70
C LYS A 122 13.28 2.95 -2.55
N LEU A 123 13.55 2.46 -1.34
CA LEU A 123 13.48 1.03 -1.04
C LEU A 123 12.06 0.49 -1.25
N LYS A 124 11.04 1.19 -0.73
CA LYS A 124 9.64 0.79 -0.85
C LYS A 124 9.09 0.92 -2.26
N ALA A 125 9.42 2.02 -2.95
CA ALA A 125 8.87 2.31 -4.27
C ALA A 125 9.50 1.47 -5.39
N ASN A 126 10.80 1.18 -5.31
CA ASN A 126 11.53 0.56 -6.42
C ASN A 126 12.11 -0.80 -6.02
N THR A 127 12.91 -0.86 -4.94
CA THR A 127 13.69 -2.05 -4.61
C THR A 127 12.82 -3.23 -4.19
N GLU A 128 11.82 -2.98 -3.34
CA GLU A 128 10.90 -4.00 -2.85
C GLU A 128 10.09 -4.64 -4.00
N PRO A 129 9.34 -3.87 -4.83
CA PRO A 129 8.67 -4.40 -6.02
C PRO A 129 9.60 -5.17 -6.96
N ALA A 130 10.77 -4.61 -7.27
CA ALA A 130 11.73 -5.24 -8.19
C ALA A 130 12.24 -6.58 -7.65
N LEU A 131 12.54 -6.65 -6.35
CA LEU A 131 12.98 -7.89 -5.70
C LEU A 131 11.89 -8.96 -5.77
N VAL A 132 10.64 -8.60 -5.49
CA VAL A 132 9.51 -9.54 -5.53
C VAL A 132 9.28 -10.06 -6.94
N MET A 133 9.28 -9.17 -7.94
CA MET A 133 9.15 -9.57 -9.34
C MET A 133 10.29 -10.48 -9.78
N LEU A 134 11.53 -10.17 -9.38
CA LEU A 134 12.69 -11.00 -9.70
C LEU A 134 12.58 -12.40 -9.08
N ILE A 135 12.19 -12.49 -7.81
CA ILE A 135 11.94 -13.78 -7.14
C ILE A 135 10.83 -14.55 -7.85
N GLY A 136 9.73 -13.87 -8.20
CA GLY A 136 8.63 -14.48 -8.94
C GLY A 136 9.07 -15.03 -10.30
N LEU A 137 9.87 -14.26 -11.04
CA LEU A 137 10.44 -14.68 -12.33
C LEU A 137 11.36 -15.91 -12.20
N CYS A 138 12.19 -15.95 -11.16
CA CYS A 138 13.03 -17.12 -10.87
C CYS A 138 12.24 -18.35 -10.43
N LEU A 139 11.05 -18.17 -9.83
CA LEU A 139 10.19 -19.26 -9.36
C LEU A 139 9.22 -19.78 -10.42
N LEU A 140 8.95 -19.03 -11.50
CA LEU A 140 8.09 -19.48 -12.60
C LEU A 140 8.42 -20.90 -13.13
N PRO A 141 9.69 -21.28 -13.40
CA PRO A 141 9.99 -22.63 -13.89
C PRO A 141 9.83 -23.74 -12.83
N LEU A 142 9.76 -23.38 -11.54
CA LEU A 142 9.53 -24.33 -10.44
C LEU A 142 8.05 -24.47 -10.10
N SER A 143 7.31 -23.37 -10.14
CA SER A 143 5.87 -23.31 -9.83
C SER A 143 5.27 -22.08 -10.49
N ALA A 144 4.61 -22.29 -11.63
CA ALA A 144 3.93 -21.23 -12.35
C ALA A 144 2.89 -20.46 -11.50
N PRO A 145 2.09 -21.11 -10.61
CA PRO A 145 1.14 -20.39 -9.75
C PRO A 145 1.81 -19.42 -8.79
N LEU A 146 2.87 -19.86 -8.10
CA LEU A 146 3.59 -19.02 -7.13
C LEU A 146 4.39 -17.91 -7.83
N GLY A 147 5.10 -18.24 -8.91
CA GLY A 147 5.89 -17.28 -9.66
C GLY A 147 5.04 -16.16 -10.25
N SER A 148 3.92 -16.51 -10.91
CA SER A 148 2.99 -15.54 -11.49
C SER A 148 2.32 -14.68 -10.42
N TYR A 149 1.91 -15.27 -9.29
CA TYR A 149 1.34 -14.54 -8.16
C TYR A 149 2.32 -13.46 -7.65
N LEU A 150 3.58 -13.83 -7.42
CA LEU A 150 4.59 -12.89 -6.93
C LEU A 150 4.87 -11.77 -7.93
N ILE A 151 4.92 -12.05 -9.23
CA ILE A 151 5.10 -11.01 -10.25
C ILE A 151 3.95 -9.98 -10.19
N VAL A 152 2.70 -10.46 -10.15
CA VAL A 152 1.52 -9.58 -10.07
C VAL A 152 1.50 -8.79 -8.76
N SER A 153 1.82 -9.45 -7.63
CA SER A 153 1.98 -8.78 -6.34
C SER A 153 3.08 -7.73 -6.36
N GLY A 154 4.21 -7.99 -7.03
CA GLY A 154 5.31 -7.04 -7.18
C GLY A 154 4.92 -5.80 -7.97
N ILE A 155 4.24 -5.96 -9.12
CA ILE A 155 3.67 -4.84 -9.88
C ILE A 155 2.69 -4.04 -9.02
N SER A 156 1.79 -4.74 -8.34
CA SER A 156 0.78 -4.15 -7.48
C SER A 156 1.40 -3.36 -6.33
N LEU A 157 2.48 -3.88 -5.74
CA LEU A 157 3.25 -3.19 -4.70
C LEU A 157 3.85 -1.88 -5.20
N GLY A 158 4.38 -1.87 -6.43
CA GLY A 158 4.89 -0.66 -7.08
C GLY A 158 3.80 0.39 -7.29
N VAL A 159 2.62 -0.02 -7.80
CA VAL A 159 1.47 0.87 -7.97
C VAL A 159 1.03 1.48 -6.63
N VAL A 160 0.87 0.65 -5.59
CA VAL A 160 0.47 1.11 -4.26
C VAL A 160 1.51 2.08 -3.68
N ALA A 161 2.80 1.78 -3.82
CA ALA A 161 3.87 2.67 -3.35
C ALA A 161 3.83 4.03 -4.05
N GLY A 162 3.66 4.06 -5.38
CA GLY A 162 3.56 5.31 -6.14
C GLY A 162 2.33 6.14 -5.78
N VAL A 163 1.18 5.49 -5.54
CA VAL A 163 -0.04 6.18 -5.09
C VAL A 163 0.15 6.77 -3.69
N ILE A 164 0.75 6.02 -2.76
CA ILE A 164 1.04 6.51 -1.41
C ILE A 164 1.99 7.71 -1.47
N GLU A 165 3.05 7.64 -2.27
CA GLU A 165 3.98 8.76 -2.49
C GLU A 165 3.26 9.99 -3.03
N SER A 166 2.45 9.82 -4.08
CA SER A 166 1.68 10.91 -4.69
C SER A 166 0.75 11.59 -3.68
N VAL A 167 0.02 10.81 -2.88
CA VAL A 167 -0.85 11.34 -1.82
C VAL A 167 -0.07 12.07 -0.73
N GLN A 168 1.08 11.52 -0.31
CA GLN A 168 1.94 12.17 0.69
C GLN A 168 2.49 13.48 0.17
N ARG A 169 3.01 13.50 -1.07
CA ARG A 169 3.52 14.69 -1.72
C ARG A 169 2.45 15.78 -1.84
N ASN A 170 1.24 15.43 -2.28
CA ASN A 170 0.13 16.37 -2.38
C ASN A 170 -0.25 16.95 -1.02
N ARG A 171 -0.29 16.13 0.05
CA ARG A 171 -0.53 16.62 1.41
C ARG A 171 0.55 17.58 1.90
N THR A 172 1.82 17.29 1.63
CA THR A 172 2.93 18.18 1.99
C THR A 172 2.81 19.53 1.28
N LEU A 173 2.45 19.54 -0.01
CA LEU A 173 2.20 20.77 -0.76
C LEU A 173 1.02 21.56 -0.16
N SER A 174 -0.11 20.91 0.11
CA SER A 174 -1.26 21.58 0.73
C SER A 174 -0.95 22.16 2.12
N MET A 175 -0.09 21.50 2.91
CA MET A 175 0.38 22.04 4.20
C MET A 175 1.27 23.27 4.01
N HIS A 176 2.11 23.28 2.97
CA HIS A 176 2.96 24.41 2.64
C HIS A 176 2.13 25.63 2.19
N ASP A 177 1.14 25.41 1.34
CA ASP A 177 0.25 26.47 0.87
C ASP A 177 -0.57 27.07 2.03
N ALA A 178 -1.14 26.22 2.89
CA ALA A 178 -1.86 26.67 4.08
C ALA A 178 -0.97 27.49 5.03
N TRP A 179 0.31 27.14 5.15
CA TRP A 179 1.27 27.90 5.95
C TRP A 179 1.58 29.27 5.33
N LEU A 180 1.69 29.37 4.00
CA LEU A 180 1.86 30.66 3.30
C LEU A 180 0.63 31.56 3.48
N GLU A 181 -0.57 31.00 3.36
CA GLU A 181 -1.82 31.73 3.56
C GLU A 181 -1.92 32.28 5.00
N GLN A 182 -1.53 31.50 6.00
CA GLN A 182 -1.49 31.95 7.39
C GLN A 182 -0.52 33.13 7.59
N GLN A 183 0.63 33.13 6.90
CA GLN A 183 1.57 34.25 6.97
C GLN A 183 1.05 35.51 6.30
N ASP A 184 0.43 35.39 5.13
CA ASP A 184 -0.16 36.53 4.43
C ASP A 184 -1.29 37.15 5.26
N GLN A 185 -2.17 36.32 5.84
CA GLN A 185 -3.23 36.79 6.73
C GLN A 185 -2.67 37.50 7.97
N ALA A 186 -1.61 36.96 8.59
CA ALA A 186 -0.96 37.59 9.73
C ALA A 186 -0.24 38.90 9.38
N ALA A 187 0.30 39.03 8.16
CA ALA A 187 0.86 40.27 7.66
C ALA A 187 -0.23 41.35 7.50
N ARG A 188 -1.32 41.02 6.81
CA ARG A 188 -2.47 41.93 6.62
C ARG A 188 -3.10 42.37 7.94
N PHE A 189 -3.15 41.48 8.94
CA PHE A 189 -3.68 41.83 10.25
C PHE A 189 -2.81 42.86 10.99
N ARG A 190 -1.48 42.77 10.86
CA ARG A 190 -0.56 43.77 11.42
C ARG A 190 -0.72 45.14 10.75
N ASP A 191 -0.81 45.16 9.42
CA ASP A 191 -1.04 46.40 8.66
C ASP A 191 -2.34 47.12 9.04
N LEU A 192 -3.36 46.38 9.50
CA LEU A 192 -4.62 46.94 10.00
C LEU A 192 -4.52 47.48 11.44
N GLN A 193 -3.61 46.97 12.26
CA GLN A 193 -3.39 47.48 13.63
C GLN A 193 -2.60 48.79 13.65
N ASP A 194 -1.75 49.00 12.64
CA ASP A 194 -0.93 50.22 12.52
C ASP A 194 -1.72 51.41 11.93
N ARG A 195 -3.02 51.25 11.67
CA ARG A 195 -3.94 52.31 11.19
C ARG A 195 -4.89 52.77 12.29
#